data_AF-A0A372Q0T7-F1
#
_entry.id   AF-A0A372Q0T7-F1
#
_cell.length_a   1.000
_cell.length_b   1.000
_cell.length_c   1.000
_cell.angle_alpha   90.00
_cell.angle_beta   90.00
_cell.angle_gamma   90.00
#
_symmetry.space_group_name_H-M   'P 1'
#
loop_
_entity.id
_entity.type
_entity.pdbx_description
1 polymer ?
#
loop_
_entity_poly.entity_id
_entity_poly.type
_entity_poly.pdbx_seq_one_letter_code
_entity_poly.pdbx_strand_id
1 'polypeptide(L)'
;MKNLESFQKLQRQVFQRCLQILLSLILNQTDMHFVIKNEIRLFTLKISVILADLAEAATFTTIYLPSTSKQPCCFCLISNENLSNMTLNNVDLRTPEKMKEAIDIN
;
A
#
# COMPACT_ATOMS: atom_id res chain seq x y z
N MET A 1 28.72 10.67 8.93
CA MET A 1 27.61 10.02 8.20
C MET A 1 28.13 8.68 7.67
N LYS A 2 27.89 7.57 8.38
CA LYS A 2 28.44 6.24 7.99
C LYS A 2 27.75 5.77 6.70
N ASN A 3 28.54 5.68 5.63
CA ASN A 3 28.29 5.23 4.25
C ASN A 3 26.83 4.95 3.84
N LEU A 4 26.18 5.96 3.26
CA LEU A 4 24.87 5.90 2.61
C LEU A 4 24.74 4.71 1.64
N GLU A 5 25.79 4.39 0.88
CA GLU A 5 25.81 3.23 -0.03
C GLU A 5 25.68 1.89 0.69
N SER A 6 26.38 1.72 1.81
CA SER A 6 26.30 0.48 2.59
C SER A 6 24.91 0.28 3.18
N PHE A 7 24.26 1.37 3.62
CA PHE A 7 22.89 1.36 4.10
C PHE A 7 21.90 1.03 2.97
N GLN A 8 22.01 1.67 1.81
CA GLN A 8 21.17 1.37 0.64
C GLN A 8 21.33 -0.09 0.19
N LYS A 9 22.56 -0.62 0.20
CA LYS A 9 22.82 -2.03 -0.14
C LYS A 9 22.16 -2.97 0.85
N LEU A 10 22.24 -2.66 2.15
CA LEU A 10 21.58 -3.45 3.19
C LEU A 10 20.05 -3.40 3.05
N GLN A 11 19.48 -2.22 2.78
CA GLN A 11 18.04 -2.05 2.53
C GLN A 11 17.57 -2.91 1.35
N ARG A 12 18.33 -2.92 0.24
CA ARG A 12 18.04 -3.78 -0.92
C ARG A 12 18.11 -5.26 -0.56
N GLN A 13 19.12 -5.68 0.20
CA GLN A 13 19.25 -7.07 0.64
C GLN A 13 18.10 -7.52 1.56
N VAL A 14 17.70 -6.66 2.49
CA VAL A 14 16.55 -6.93 3.37
C VAL A 14 15.28 -7.06 2.55
N PHE A 15 15.02 -6.11 1.63
CA PHE A 15 13.87 -6.18 0.73
C PHE A 15 13.83 -7.47 -0.08
N GLN A 16 14.96 -7.87 -0.69
CA GLN A 16 15.06 -9.11 -1.46
C GLN A 16 14.79 -10.35 -0.60
N ARG A 17 15.30 -10.41 0.64
CA ARG A 17 15.03 -11.52 1.56
C ARG A 17 13.57 -11.58 1.96
N CYS A 18 12.95 -10.44 2.31
CA CYS A 18 11.53 -10.39 2.63
C CYS A 18 10.67 -10.85 1.46
N LEU A 19 10.99 -10.39 0.24
CA LEU A 19 10.29 -10.80 -0.98
C LEU A 19 10.45 -12.30 -1.24
N GLN A 20 11.65 -12.86 -1.07
CA GLN A 20 11.89 -14.31 -1.19
C GLN A 20 11.07 -15.11 -0.18
N ILE A 21 11.00 -14.68 1.08
CA ILE A 21 10.19 -15.36 2.11
C ILE A 21 8.71 -15.34 1.72
N LEU A 22 8.19 -14.18 1.32
CA LEU A 22 6.79 -14.03 0.89
C LEU A 22 6.49 -14.91 -0.34
N LEU A 23 7.36 -14.88 -1.35
CA LEU A 23 7.18 -15.66 -2.57
C LEU A 23 7.42 -17.17 -2.35
N SER A 24 8.22 -17.57 -1.36
CA SER A 24 8.48 -19.00 -1.08
C SER A 24 7.21 -19.76 -0.72
N LEU A 25 6.27 -19.13 0.00
CA LEU A 25 4.96 -19.70 0.32
C LEU A 25 4.13 -19.99 -0.94
N ILE A 26 4.26 -19.13 -1.96
CA ILE A 26 3.54 -19.25 -3.23
C ILE A 26 4.24 -20.26 -4.15
N LEU A 27 5.57 -20.20 -4.24
CA LEU A 27 6.39 -21.08 -5.08
C LEU A 27 6.34 -22.54 -4.62
N ASN A 28 6.17 -22.78 -3.31
CA ASN A 28 6.09 -24.13 -2.74
C ASN A 28 4.67 -24.72 -2.80
N GLN A 29 3.65 -23.93 -3.14
CA GLN A 29 2.31 -24.44 -3.33
C GLN A 29 2.11 -24.80 -4.80
N THR A 30 1.98 -26.10 -5.08
CA THR A 30 1.78 -26.60 -6.45
C THR A 30 0.40 -26.24 -6.97
N ASP A 31 -0.62 -26.16 -6.10
CA ASP A 31 -2.01 -25.92 -6.48
C ASP A 31 -2.76 -25.17 -5.36
N MET A 32 -3.06 -23.88 -5.56
CA MET A 32 -4.06 -23.19 -4.76
C MET A 32 -5.45 -23.45 -5.36
N HIS A 33 -6.45 -23.67 -4.52
CA HIS A 33 -7.83 -23.85 -4.96
C HIS A 33 -8.78 -23.01 -4.13
N PHE A 34 -9.84 -22.50 -4.78
CA PHE A 34 -10.96 -21.85 -4.12
C PHE A 34 -12.18 -22.76 -4.13
N VAL A 35 -12.93 -22.78 -3.03
CA VAL A 35 -14.25 -23.40 -2.99
C VAL A 35 -15.29 -22.30 -3.16
N ILE A 36 -15.96 -22.27 -4.30
CA ILE A 36 -17.01 -21.29 -4.61
C ILE A 36 -18.29 -22.06 -4.91
N LYS A 37 -19.36 -21.82 -4.13
CA LYS A 37 -20.65 -22.54 -4.28
C LYS A 37 -20.49 -24.06 -4.31
N ASN A 38 -19.67 -24.62 -3.41
CA ASN A 38 -19.32 -26.04 -3.36
C ASN A 38 -18.54 -26.60 -4.57
N GLU A 39 -18.11 -25.77 -5.52
CA GLU A 39 -17.23 -26.19 -6.61
C GLU A 39 -15.78 -25.80 -6.31
N ILE A 40 -14.86 -26.74 -6.52
CA ILE A 40 -13.42 -26.51 -6.44
C ILE A 40 -12.95 -25.88 -7.74
N ARG A 41 -12.46 -24.64 -7.67
CA ARG A 41 -11.84 -23.92 -8.78
C ARG A 41 -10.33 -23.87 -8.53
N LEU A 42 -9.54 -24.51 -9.39
CA LEU A 42 -8.09 -24.35 -9.34
C LEU A 42 -7.72 -22.91 -9.69
N PHE A 43 -6.84 -22.35 -8.87
CA PHE A 43 -6.33 -21.01 -9.04
C PHE A 43 -4.82 -21.07 -9.12
N THR A 44 -4.31 -20.94 -10.34
CA THR A 44 -2.87 -20.78 -10.57
C THR A 44 -2.54 -19.32 -10.35
N LEU A 45 -2.10 -18.98 -9.14
CA LEU A 45 -1.63 -17.65 -8.82
C LEU A 45 -0.35 -17.36 -9.63
N LYS A 46 -0.48 -16.60 -10.71
CA LYS A 46 0.70 -16.12 -11.44
C LYS A 46 1.41 -15.10 -10.55
N ILE A 47 2.68 -15.35 -10.25
CA ILE A 47 3.53 -14.42 -9.47
C ILE A 47 3.46 -12.99 -10.04
N SER A 48 3.30 -12.85 -11.36
CA SER A 48 3.10 -11.56 -12.02
C SER A 48 1.87 -10.79 -11.53
N VAL A 49 0.77 -11.47 -11.18
CA VAL A 49 -0.45 -10.83 -10.67
C VAL A 49 -0.22 -10.28 -9.26
N ILE A 50 0.43 -11.05 -8.39
CA ILE A 50 0.78 -10.60 -7.03
C ILE A 50 1.76 -9.43 -7.07
N LEU A 51 2.76 -9.51 -7.94
CA LEU A 51 3.75 -8.45 -8.10
C LEU A 51 3.13 -7.18 -8.70
N ALA A 52 2.19 -7.31 -9.63
CA ALA A 52 1.44 -6.18 -10.16
C ALA A 52 0.60 -5.51 -9.06
N ASP A 53 -0.16 -6.30 -8.29
CA ASP A 53 -0.95 -5.81 -7.15
C ASP A 53 -0.05 -5.14 -6.10
N LEU A 54 1.11 -5.73 -5.80
CA LEU A 54 2.04 -5.19 -4.82
C LEU A 54 2.71 -3.91 -5.31
N ALA A 55 3.06 -3.80 -6.60
CA ALA A 55 3.61 -2.59 -7.19
C ALA A 55 2.56 -1.48 -7.29
N GLU A 56 1.31 -1.83 -7.58
CA GLU A 56 0.17 -0.92 -7.57
C GLU A 56 -0.09 -0.41 -6.15
N ALA A 57 -0.21 -1.30 -5.17
CA ALA A 57 -0.35 -0.96 -3.76
C ALA A 57 0.84 -0.14 -3.23
N ALA A 58 2.06 -0.46 -3.65
CA ALA A 58 3.26 0.32 -3.34
C ALA A 58 3.16 1.72 -3.96
N THR A 59 2.73 1.85 -5.21
CA THR A 59 2.57 3.16 -5.86
C THR A 59 1.52 4.00 -5.13
N PHE A 60 0.39 3.40 -4.76
CA PHE A 60 -0.65 4.07 -3.95
C PHE A 60 -0.12 4.52 -2.58
N THR A 61 0.64 3.66 -1.89
CA THR A 61 1.19 3.96 -0.55
C THR A 61 2.41 4.86 -0.56
N THR A 62 3.13 4.98 -1.69
CA THR A 62 4.36 5.79 -1.79
C THR A 62 4.08 7.23 -2.26
N ILE A 63 3.06 7.43 -3.09
CA ILE A 63 2.65 8.79 -3.53
C ILE A 63 2.06 9.58 -2.36
N TYR A 64 1.39 8.91 -1.43
CA TYR A 64 0.93 9.47 -0.17
C TYR A 64 1.72 8.85 0.95
N LEU A 65 2.87 9.43 1.33
CA LEU A 65 3.54 9.03 2.58
C LEU A 65 2.64 9.48 3.75
N PRO A 66 1.80 8.60 4.32
CA PRO A 66 0.69 9.02 5.17
C PRO A 66 1.22 9.65 6.46
N SER A 67 2.38 9.18 6.92
CA SER A 67 3.03 9.58 8.16
C SER A 67 3.57 11.02 8.14
N THR A 68 3.83 11.60 6.97
CA THR A 68 4.32 12.99 6.85
C THR A 68 3.31 13.94 6.23
N SER A 69 2.24 13.41 5.63
CA SER A 69 1.17 14.24 5.07
C SER A 69 0.24 14.71 6.18
N LYS A 70 -0.08 16.02 6.20
CA LYS A 70 -1.13 16.58 7.05
C LYS A 70 -2.49 15.98 6.71
N GLN A 71 -2.72 15.61 5.45
CA GLN A 71 -4.00 15.10 4.93
C GLN A 71 -3.76 13.84 4.07
N PRO A 72 -3.59 12.67 4.70
CA PRO A 72 -3.04 11.49 4.05
C PRO A 72 -4.01 10.71 3.14
N CYS A 73 -5.32 10.97 3.20
CA CYS A 73 -6.29 10.21 2.40
C CYS A 73 -6.34 10.71 0.95
N CYS A 74 -6.25 9.82 -0.04
CA CYS A 74 -6.36 10.21 -1.46
C CYS A 74 -7.77 10.65 -1.87
N PHE A 75 -8.81 10.26 -1.13
CA PHE A 75 -10.22 10.54 -1.45
C PHE A 75 -10.80 11.74 -0.71
N CYS A 76 -10.25 12.10 0.45
CA CYS A 76 -10.79 13.15 1.31
C CYS A 76 -9.69 13.96 2.01
N LEU A 77 -10.04 15.13 2.51
CA LEU A 77 -9.11 16.07 3.15
C LEU A 77 -9.00 15.86 4.67
N ILE A 78 -9.27 14.63 5.15
CA ILE A 78 -9.16 14.29 6.57
C ILE A 78 -7.72 14.48 7.05
N SER A 79 -7.55 15.09 8.21
CA SER A 79 -6.23 15.26 8.80
C SER A 79 -5.69 13.95 9.35
N ASN A 80 -4.36 13.83 9.43
CA ASN A 80 -3.71 12.64 9.96
C ASN A 80 -4.14 12.30 11.38
N GLU A 81 -4.27 13.30 12.27
CA GLU A 81 -4.75 13.08 13.64
C GLU A 81 -6.18 12.53 13.72
N ASN A 82 -6.97 12.75 12.67
CA ASN A 82 -8.37 12.37 12.59
C ASN A 82 -8.60 11.10 11.76
N LEU A 83 -7.57 10.53 11.15
CA LEU A 83 -7.70 9.40 10.22
C LEU A 83 -8.30 8.14 10.88
N SER A 84 -8.05 7.94 12.17
CA SER A 84 -8.59 6.82 12.96
C SER A 84 -9.90 7.14 13.68
N ASN A 85 -10.40 8.38 13.57
CA ASN A 85 -11.58 8.83 14.30
C ASN A 85 -12.87 8.40 13.59
N MET A 86 -13.43 7.27 14.03
CA MET A 86 -14.68 6.70 13.51
C MET A 86 -15.94 7.51 13.88
N THR A 87 -15.83 8.54 14.74
CA THR A 87 -16.98 9.38 15.16
C THR A 87 -17.18 10.61 14.28
N LEU A 88 -16.31 10.82 13.29
CA LEU A 88 -16.43 11.92 12.34
C LEU A 88 -17.61 11.67 11.39
N ASN A 89 -18.62 12.52 11.52
CA ASN A 89 -19.83 12.42 10.71
C ASN A 89 -19.68 13.11 9.35
N ASN A 90 -18.77 14.08 9.23
CA ASN A 90 -18.54 14.83 8.00
C ASN A 90 -17.05 14.88 7.67
N VAL A 91 -16.72 14.54 6.43
CA VAL A 91 -15.37 14.64 5.88
C VAL A 91 -15.46 15.28 4.50
N ASP A 92 -14.68 16.33 4.28
CA ASP A 92 -14.63 16.99 2.98
C ASP A 92 -13.95 16.08 1.95
N LEU A 93 -14.62 15.90 0.81
CA LEU A 93 -14.06 15.17 -0.32
C LEU A 93 -12.94 15.99 -0.98
N ARG A 94 -12.00 15.27 -1.59
CA ARG A 94 -10.83 15.87 -2.22
C ARG A 94 -11.15 16.37 -3.63
N THR A 95 -11.76 17.55 -3.72
CA THR A 95 -11.99 18.25 -5.00
C THR A 95 -10.93 19.34 -5.22
N PRO A 96 -10.69 19.79 -6.47
CA PRO A 96 -9.75 20.87 -6.75
C PRO A 96 -10.04 22.16 -5.96
N GLU A 97 -11.32 22.51 -5.79
CA GLU A 97 -11.73 23.71 -5.04
C GLU A 97 -11.38 23.57 -3.55
N LYS A 98 -11.71 22.43 -2.96
CA LYS A 98 -11.44 22.15 -1.54
C LYS A 98 -9.95 22.00 -1.25
N MET A 99 -9.20 21.43 -2.18
CA MET A 99 -7.73 21.37 -2.09
C MET A 99 -7.11 22.76 -2.14
N LYS A 100 -7.64 23.66 -2.99
CA LYS A 100 -7.18 25.06 -3.05
C LYS A 100 -7.46 25.78 -1.72
N GLU A 101 -8.68 25.67 -1.21
CA GLU A 101 -9.04 26.21 0.12
C GLU A 101 -8.09 25.70 1.21
N ALA A 102 -7.79 24.40 1.23
CA ALA A 102 -6.90 23.80 2.23
C ALA A 102 -5.44 24.26 2.15
N ILE A 103 -4.97 24.68 0.98
CA ILE A 103 -3.63 25.25 0.79
C ILE A 103 -3.62 26.71 1.25
N ASP A 104 -4.66 27.48 0.93
CA ASP A 104 -4.76 28.90 1.25
C ASP A 104 -4.94 29.17 2.77
N ILE A 105 -5.38 28.17 3.54
CA ILE A 105 -5.56 28.23 5.01
C ILE A 105 -4.25 27.97 5.79
N ASN A 106 -3.20 27.47 5.13
CA ASN A 106 -1.94 27.01 5.74
C ASN A 106 -0.81 28.02 5.57
#